data_AF-A0A0A9HPI8-F1
#
_entry.id   AF-A0A0A9HPI8-F1
#
_cell.length_a   1.000
_cell.length_b   1.000
_cell.length_c   1.000
_cell.angle_alpha   90.00
_cell.angle_beta   90.00
_cell.angle_gamma   90.00
#
_symmetry.space_group_name_H-M   'P 1'
#
loop_
_entity.id
_entity.type
_entity.pdbx_description
1 polymer ?
#
loop_
_entity_poly.entity_id
_entity_poly.type
_entity_poly.pdbx_seq_one_letter_code
_entity_poly.pdbx_strand_id
1 'polypeptide(L)'
;MSRDDAHLVDAEGQINEAGRRLLQLKREWLTHTHGQADENGEFRFRGHHGEYHVDVTTPTGKFSQTFTVDKDDAPMVLNIKV
;
A
#
# COMPACT_ATOMS: atom_id res chain seq x y z
N MET A 1 30.37 18.50 10.40
CA MET A 1 30.17 17.05 10.61
C MET A 1 28.69 16.76 10.45
N SER A 2 28.31 15.86 9.55
CA SER A 2 26.97 15.26 9.55
C SER A 2 26.82 14.33 10.76
N ARG A 3 25.60 14.12 11.24
CA ARG A 3 25.30 13.13 12.28
C ARG A 3 25.52 11.72 11.71
N ASP A 4 25.84 10.76 12.57
CA ASP A 4 25.86 9.34 12.20
C ASP A 4 24.50 8.92 11.64
N ASP A 5 24.50 8.04 10.64
CA ASP A 5 23.30 7.54 9.91
C ASP A 5 22.40 8.62 9.29
N ALA A 6 22.94 9.79 8.93
CA ALA A 6 22.19 10.81 8.17
C ALA A 6 21.94 10.42 6.69
N HIS A 7 22.58 9.36 6.22
CA HIS A 7 22.40 8.76 4.89
C HIS A 7 21.68 7.40 5.03
N LEU A 8 21.14 6.84 3.94
CA LEU A 8 20.46 5.53 3.97
C LEU A 8 21.39 4.37 3.60
N VAL A 9 22.53 4.67 2.99
CA VAL A 9 23.54 3.70 2.55
C VAL A 9 24.94 4.23 2.85
N ASP A 10 25.86 3.35 3.20
CA ASP A 10 27.27 3.68 3.43
C ASP A 10 28.02 3.99 2.12
N ALA A 11 29.33 4.24 2.22
CA ALA A 11 30.18 4.61 1.08
C ALA A 11 30.29 3.47 0.04
N GLU A 12 30.11 2.23 0.47
CA GLU A 12 30.11 1.02 -0.33
C GLU A 12 28.71 0.68 -0.88
N GLY A 13 27.71 1.52 -0.61
CA GLY A 13 26.34 1.38 -1.08
C GLY A 13 25.51 0.36 -0.30
N GLN A 14 25.99 -0.13 0.84
CA GLN A 14 25.24 -1.05 1.70
C GLN A 14 24.28 -0.28 2.59
N ILE A 15 23.10 -0.87 2.84
CA ILE A 15 22.06 -0.24 3.66
C ILE A 15 22.54 -0.13 5.10
N ASN A 16 22.48 1.07 5.68
CA ASN A 16 22.84 1.31 7.07
C ASN A 16 21.61 1.26 8.01
N GLU A 17 21.76 1.69 9.27
CA GLU A 17 20.66 1.64 10.24
C GLU A 17 19.48 2.56 9.87
N ALA A 18 19.74 3.78 9.37
CA ALA A 18 18.67 4.67 8.91
C ALA A 18 17.91 4.07 7.71
N GLY A 19 18.63 3.46 6.76
CA GLY A 19 18.03 2.74 5.65
C GLY A 19 17.17 1.56 6.11
N ARG A 20 17.67 0.75 7.06
CA ARG A 20 16.91 -0.35 7.68
C ARG A 20 15.63 0.17 8.34
N ARG A 21 15.72 1.25 9.11
CA ARG A 21 14.57 1.84 9.81
C ARG A 21 13.52 2.35 8.82
N LEU A 22 13.93 3.02 7.75
CA LEU A 22 13.02 3.47 6.70
C LEU A 22 12.30 2.29 6.03
N LEU A 23 13.02 1.21 5.71
CA LEU A 23 12.43 0.02 5.10
C LEU A 23 11.45 -0.69 6.03
N GLN A 24 11.77 -0.78 7.32
CA GLN A 24 10.86 -1.33 8.32
C GLN A 24 9.58 -0.49 8.40
N LEU A 25 9.72 0.84 8.46
CA LEU A 25 8.59 1.76 8.51
C LEU A 25 7.71 1.66 7.26
N LYS A 26 8.31 1.54 6.07
CA LYS A 26 7.57 1.33 4.83
C LYS A 26 6.74 0.05 4.85
N ARG A 27 7.25 -1.04 5.44
CA ARG A 27 6.49 -2.29 5.59
C ARG A 27 5.38 -2.13 6.62
N GLU A 28 5.66 -1.48 7.73
CA GLU A 28 4.69 -1.20 8.80
C GLU A 28 3.52 -0.36 8.31
N TRP A 29 3.78 0.63 7.44
CA TRP A 29 2.76 1.55 6.92
C TRP A 29 2.06 1.04 5.66
N LEU A 30 2.42 -0.15 5.17
CA LEU A 30 1.74 -0.75 4.04
C LEU A 30 0.36 -1.24 4.49
N THR A 31 -0.71 -0.64 3.96
CA THR A 31 -2.07 -1.08 4.29
C THR A 31 -2.35 -2.41 3.58
N HIS A 32 -2.60 -3.45 4.36
CA HIS A 32 -3.04 -4.75 3.87
C HIS A 32 -4.49 -4.97 4.29
N THR A 33 -5.32 -5.40 3.34
CA THR A 33 -6.69 -5.80 3.63
C THR A 33 -7.07 -7.03 2.82
N HIS A 34 -7.98 -7.82 3.36
CA HIS A 34 -8.61 -8.92 2.65
C HIS A 34 -10.09 -8.93 3.02
N GLY A 35 -10.95 -9.12 2.04
CA GLY A 35 -12.38 -9.19 2.27
C GLY A 35 -13.14 -9.53 1.00
N GLN A 36 -14.46 -9.55 1.12
CA GLN A 36 -15.38 -9.85 0.04
C GLN A 36 -16.14 -8.58 -0.34
N ALA A 37 -16.48 -8.44 -1.61
CA ALA A 37 -17.42 -7.40 -2.02
C ALA A 37 -18.82 -7.69 -1.48
N ASP A 38 -19.61 -6.64 -1.33
CA ASP A 38 -21.00 -6.74 -0.93
C ASP A 38 -21.91 -7.23 -2.08
N GLU A 39 -23.22 -7.29 -1.83
CA GLU A 39 -24.24 -7.76 -2.78
C GLU A 39 -24.28 -6.93 -4.08
N ASN A 40 -23.77 -5.68 -4.06
CA ASN A 40 -23.70 -4.81 -5.22
C ASN A 40 -22.37 -4.95 -5.98
N GLY A 41 -21.45 -5.81 -5.52
CA GLY A 41 -20.10 -5.91 -6.06
C GLY A 41 -19.18 -4.78 -5.61
N GLU A 42 -19.53 -4.06 -4.53
CA GLU A 42 -18.70 -2.99 -3.98
C GLU A 42 -17.77 -3.51 -2.87
N PHE A 43 -16.51 -3.10 -2.90
CA PHE A 43 -15.58 -3.26 -1.80
C PHE A 43 -15.16 -1.89 -1.25
N ARG A 44 -15.45 -1.64 0.03
CA ARG A 44 -15.11 -0.37 0.69
C ARG A 44 -13.75 -0.47 1.36
N PHE A 45 -12.81 0.34 0.90
CA PHE A 45 -11.44 0.39 1.40
C PHE A 45 -11.16 1.66 2.20
N ARG A 46 -10.45 1.53 3.31
CA ARG A 46 -9.83 2.64 4.05
C ARG A 46 -8.36 2.32 4.26
N GLY A 47 -7.50 3.27 3.90
CA GLY A 47 -6.05 3.16 4.03
C GLY A 47 -5.42 4.55 4.01
N HIS A 48 -4.09 4.59 4.12
CA HIS A 48 -3.34 5.84 3.96
C HIS A 48 -3.50 6.41 2.54
N HIS A 49 -3.39 7.73 2.39
CA HIS A 49 -3.48 8.36 1.07
C HIS A 49 -2.35 7.89 0.16
N GLY A 50 -2.69 7.59 -1.10
CA GLY A 50 -1.73 7.09 -2.08
C GLY A 50 -2.34 6.13 -3.08
N GLU A 51 -1.47 5.63 -3.96
CA GLU A 51 -1.83 4.63 -4.96
C GLU A 51 -1.74 3.23 -4.36
N TYR A 52 -2.77 2.43 -4.65
CA TYR A 52 -2.85 1.03 -4.28
C TYR A 52 -2.97 0.16 -5.51
N HIS A 53 -2.38 -1.02 -5.41
CA HIS A 53 -2.58 -2.12 -6.34
C HIS A 53 -3.36 -3.21 -5.62
N VAL A 54 -4.44 -3.70 -6.23
CA VAL A 54 -5.27 -4.75 -5.67
C VAL A 54 -5.44 -5.89 -6.66
N ASP A 55 -5.27 -7.11 -6.15
CA ASP A 55 -5.57 -8.34 -6.87
C ASP A 55 -6.95 -8.83 -6.47
N VAL A 56 -7.82 -8.98 -7.47
CA VAL A 56 -9.21 -9.39 -7.31
C VAL A 56 -9.37 -10.80 -7.85
N THR A 57 -9.98 -11.67 -7.05
CA THR A 57 -10.34 -13.04 -7.45
C THR A 57 -11.85 -13.17 -7.45
N THR A 58 -12.42 -13.53 -8.60
CA THR A 58 -13.84 -13.80 -8.80
C THR A 58 -14.02 -15.27 -9.24
N PRO A 59 -15.25 -15.79 -9.26
CA PRO A 59 -15.51 -17.11 -9.86
C PRO A 59 -15.15 -17.17 -11.37
N THR A 60 -15.18 -16.03 -12.07
CA THR A 60 -14.93 -15.94 -13.52
C THR A 60 -13.45 -15.76 -13.86
N GLY A 61 -12.61 -15.34 -12.90
CA GLY A 61 -11.18 -15.19 -13.13
C GLY A 61 -10.47 -14.35 -12.07
N LYS A 62 -9.23 -13.97 -12.40
CA LYS A 62 -8.42 -13.05 -11.58
C LYS A 62 -8.02 -11.86 -12.42
N PHE A 63 -8.05 -10.69 -11.82
CA PHE A 63 -7.57 -9.46 -12.44
C PHE A 63 -6.95 -8.55 -11.39
N SER A 64 -6.12 -7.62 -11.84
CA SER A 64 -5.53 -6.59 -10.99
C SER A 64 -6.01 -5.22 -11.43
N GLN A 65 -6.18 -4.30 -10.48
CA GLN A 65 -6.46 -2.91 -10.78
C GLN A 65 -5.73 -1.98 -9.80
N THR A 66 -5.52 -0.74 -10.23
CA THR A 66 -4.96 0.31 -9.40
C THR A 66 -6.01 1.36 -9.08
N PHE A 67 -5.90 1.94 -7.89
CA PHE A 67 -6.77 3.04 -7.48
C PHE A 67 -6.05 3.96 -6.49
N THR A 68 -6.50 5.21 -6.41
CA THR A 68 -5.93 6.22 -5.51
C THR A 68 -6.87 6.45 -4.33
N VAL A 69 -6.32 6.43 -3.11
CA VAL A 69 -7.01 6.93 -1.93
C VAL A 69 -6.65 8.39 -1.74
N ASP A 70 -7.61 9.27 -1.97
CA ASP A 70 -7.46 10.71 -1.80
C ASP A 70 -7.50 11.11 -0.33
N LYS A 71 -7.13 12.37 -0.07
CA LYS A 71 -7.22 12.98 1.26
C LYS A 71 -8.66 13.37 1.59
N ASP A 72 -9.46 12.37 1.92
CA ASP A 72 -10.83 12.50 2.40
C ASP A 72 -11.12 11.45 3.48
N ASP A 73 -12.15 11.70 4.31
CA ASP A 73 -12.62 10.80 5.37
C ASP A 73 -13.59 9.72 4.85
N ALA A 74 -14.04 9.86 3.59
CA ALA A 74 -14.87 8.87 2.92
C ALA A 74 -14.07 7.61 2.53
N PRO A 75 -14.66 6.41 2.62
CA PRO A 75 -14.01 5.19 2.14
C PRO A 75 -13.92 5.21 0.62
N MET A 76 -12.81 4.69 0.07
CA MET A 76 -12.69 4.44 -1.35
C MET A 76 -13.58 3.26 -1.74
N VAL A 77 -14.48 3.45 -2.70
CA VAL A 77 -15.37 2.39 -3.18
C VAL A 77 -14.80 1.77 -4.44
N LEU A 78 -14.40 0.51 -4.32
CA LEU A 78 -13.88 -0.28 -5.43
C LEU A 78 -15.03 -1.07 -6.06
N ASN A 79 -15.35 -0.77 -7.31
CA ASN A 79 -16.37 -1.50 -8.05
C ASN A 79 -15.75 -2.75 -8.70
N ILE A 80 -16.11 -3.92 -8.20
CA ILE A 80 -15.67 -5.20 -8.76
C ILE A 80 -16.63 -5.57 -9.89
N LYS A 81 -16.27 -5.17 -11.12
CA LYS A 81 -17.01 -5.62 -12.31
C LYS A 81 -16.66 -7.08 -12.57
N VAL A 82 -17.64 -7.96 -12.39
CA VAL A 82 -17.57 -9.39 -12.72
C VAL A 82 -18.10 -9.63 -14.12
#